data_AF-A0A6G3Z9I8-F1
#
_entry.id   AF-A0A6G3Z9I8-F1
#
_cell.length_a   1.000
_cell.length_b   1.000
_cell.length_c   1.000
_cell.angle_alpha   90.00
_cell.angle_beta   90.00
_cell.angle_gamma   90.00
#
_symmetry.space_group_name_H-M   'P 1'
#
loop_
_entity.id
_entity.type
_entity.pdbx_description
1 polymer ?
#
loop_
_entity_poly.entity_id
_entity_poly.type
_entity_poly.pdbx_seq_one_letter_code
_entity_poly.pdbx_strand_id
1 'polypeptide(L)' 'MANYIDLSKFWPEDFPISEAIRRTGLDRRTLSSAKKGLLDRCQVDTLIELQKLASEFQGKKVQLEEMIVFRTEDT' A
#
# COMPACT_ATOMS: atom_id res chain seq x y z
N MET A 1 10.91 -15.32 5.66
CA MET A 1 9.49 -14.87 5.65
C MET A 1 9.53 -13.35 5.65
N ALA A 2 9.26 -12.75 4.50
CA ALA A 2 9.32 -11.31 4.32
C ALA A 2 7.91 -10.71 4.50
N ASN A 3 7.84 -9.55 5.14
CA ASN A 3 6.60 -8.83 5.39
C ASN A 3 6.47 -7.74 4.32
N TYR A 4 5.42 -7.83 3.52
CA TYR A 4 5.12 -6.82 2.50
C TYR A 4 3.86 -6.04 2.85
N ILE A 5 3.82 -4.80 2.41
CA ILE A 5 2.63 -3.96 2.40
C ILE A 5 1.89 -4.19 1.08
N ASP A 6 0.65 -4.64 1.20
CA ASP A 6 -0.25 -4.96 0.10
C ASP A 6 -1.51 -4.10 0.14
N LEU A 7 -1.58 -3.19 -0.83
CA LEU A 7 -2.73 -2.34 -1.08
C LEU A 7 -3.64 -2.88 -2.18
N SER A 8 -3.30 -3.99 -2.86
CA SER A 8 -4.05 -4.48 -4.01
C SER A 8 -5.54 -4.66 -3.73
N LYS A 9 -5.87 -5.14 -2.53
CA LYS A 9 -7.25 -5.38 -2.06
C LYS A 9 -8.04 -4.11 -1.77
N PHE A 10 -7.35 -3.00 -1.52
CA PHE A 10 -7.97 -1.71 -1.20
C PHE A 10 -7.97 -0.75 -2.39
N TRP A 11 -7.15 -1.01 -3.40
CA TRP A 11 -6.92 -0.12 -4.53
C TRP A 11 -8.05 -0.24 -5.56
N PRO A 12 -8.84 0.82 -5.81
CA PRO A 12 -9.91 0.77 -6.81
C PRO A 12 -9.33 0.57 -8.21
N GLU A 13 -9.95 -0.28 -9.02
CA GLU A 13 -9.45 -0.68 -10.34
C GLU A 13 -9.14 0.53 -11.24
N ASP A 14 -10.06 1.51 -11.26
CA ASP A 14 -9.96 2.73 -12.07
C ASP A 14 -9.13 3.85 -11.43
N PHE A 15 -8.54 3.64 -10.24
CA PHE A 15 -7.79 4.69 -9.56
C PHE A 15 -6.33 4.76 -10.07
N PRO A 16 -5.91 5.87 -10.71
CA PRO A 16 -4.59 5.95 -11.33
C PRO A 16 -3.49 6.23 -10.30
N ILE A 17 -2.31 5.64 -10.52
CA ILE A 17 -1.12 5.86 -9.67
C ILE A 17 -0.73 7.34 -9.62
N SER A 18 -0.91 8.10 -10.71
CA SER A 18 -0.62 9.54 -10.75
C SER A 18 -1.46 10.35 -9.76
N GLU A 19 -2.73 9.97 -9.59
CA GLU A 19 -3.60 10.59 -8.59
C GLU A 19 -3.16 10.24 -7.16
N ALA A 20 -2.75 8.99 -6.92
CA ALA A 20 -2.20 8.58 -5.63
C ALA A 20 -0.92 9.34 -5.27
N ILE A 21 -0.03 9.58 -6.24
CA ILE A 21 1.18 10.41 -6.06
C ILE A 21 0.77 11.81 -5.61
N ARG A 22 -0.22 12.42 -6.28
CA ARG A 22 -0.67 13.78 -5.93
C ARG A 22 -1.23 13.87 -4.50
N ARG A 23 -1.94 12.83 -4.04
CA ARG A 23 -2.57 12.83 -2.71
C ARG A 23 -1.61 12.52 -1.58
N THR A 24 -0.67 11.60 -1.79
CA THR A 24 0.20 11.08 -0.73
C THR A 24 1.60 11.67 -0.74
N GLY A 25 2.03 12.28 -1.86
CA GLY A 25 3.41 12.71 -2.06
C GLY A 25 4.41 11.57 -2.23
N LEU A 26 3.96 10.31 -2.17
CA LEU A 26 4.81 9.13 -2.33
C LEU A 26 5.23 8.96 -3.79
N ASP A 27 6.44 8.45 -3.99
CA ASP A 27 6.95 8.21 -5.33
C ASP A 27 6.20 7.06 -6.04
N ARG A 28 6.31 7.06 -7.37
CA ARG A 28 5.66 6.08 -8.24
C ARG A 28 6.06 4.64 -7.90
N ARG A 29 7.33 4.39 -7.54
CA ARG A 29 7.84 3.04 -7.26
C ARG A 29 7.20 2.51 -5.99
N THR A 30 7.17 3.29 -4.93
CA THR A 30 6.53 2.96 -3.65
C THR A 30 5.06 2.59 -3.85
N LEU A 31 4.29 3.45 -4.51
CA LEU A 31 2.86 3.20 -4.77
C LEU A 31 2.63 2.00 -5.71
N SER A 32 3.46 1.84 -6.74
CA SER A 32 3.33 0.70 -7.66
C SER A 32 3.67 -0.63 -6.97
N SER A 33 4.68 -0.64 -6.10
CA SER A 33 5.03 -1.81 -5.30
C SER A 33 3.93 -2.15 -4.30
N ALA A 34 3.38 -1.15 -3.59
CA ALA A 34 2.29 -1.36 -2.64
C ALA A 34 1.03 -1.90 -3.34
N LYS A 35 0.66 -1.33 -4.50
CA LYS A 35 -0.47 -1.81 -5.32
C LYS A 35 -0.30 -3.26 -5.77
N LYS A 36 0.94 -3.75 -5.90
CA LYS A 36 1.25 -5.14 -6.28
C LYS A 36 1.47 -6.07 -5.07
N GLY A 37 1.42 -5.55 -3.84
CA GLY A 37 1.78 -6.32 -2.65
C GLY A 37 3.25 -6.72 -2.59
N LEU A 38 4.13 -5.88 -3.14
CA LEU A 38 5.58 -6.10 -3.23
C LEU A 38 6.38 -5.01 -2.52
N LEU A 39 5.72 -4.10 -1.80
CA LEU A 39 6.44 -3.09 -1.03
C LEU A 39 6.95 -3.73 0.26
N ASP A 40 8.27 -3.91 0.35
CA ASP A 40 8.92 -4.37 1.59
C ASP A 40 8.77 -3.32 2.71
N ARG A 41 9.25 -3.62 3.92
CA ARG A 41 9.25 -2.70 5.06
C ARG A 41 9.69 -1.30 4.65
N CYS A 42 8.82 -0.33 4.92
CA CYS A 42 9.03 1.08 4.59
C CYS A 42 9.11 1.93 5.86
N GLN A 43 9.42 3.21 5.69
CA GLN A 43 9.40 4.19 6.77
C GLN A 43 7.97 4.33 7.34
N VAL A 44 7.87 4.67 8.63
CA VAL A 44 6.58 4.81 9.33
C VAL A 44 5.68 5.83 8.62
N ASP A 45 6.23 6.95 8.16
CA ASP A 45 5.47 7.98 7.45
C ASP A 45 4.86 7.45 6.14
N THR A 46 5.62 6.66 5.38
CA THR A 46 5.12 5.98 4.19
C THR A 46 3.97 5.05 4.54
N LEU A 47 4.10 4.26 5.60
CA LEU A 47 3.06 3.35 6.05
C LEU A 47 1.77 4.08 6.44
N ILE A 48 1.90 5.22 7.14
CA ILE A 48 0.77 6.07 7.53
C ILE A 48 0.03 6.60 6.30
N GLU A 49 0.75 7.11 5.30
CA GLU A 49 0.11 7.63 4.08
C GLU A 49 -0.58 6.52 3.27
N LEU A 50 0.03 5.33 3.20
CA LEU A 50 -0.60 4.17 2.56
C LEU A 50 -1.86 3.72 3.32
N GLN A 51 -1.85 3.74 4.64
CA GLN A 51 -3.03 3.41 5.47
C GLN A 51 -4.15 4.42 5.30
N LYS A 52 -3.83 5.72 5.29
CA LYS A 52 -4.81 6.79 5.03
C LYS A 52 -5.44 6.60 3.66
N LEU A 53 -4.62 6.41 2.62
CA LEU A 53 -5.10 6.19 1.26
C LEU A 53 -6.01 4.95 1.17
N ALA A 54 -5.63 3.83 1.77
CA ALA A 54 -6.47 2.64 1.84
C ALA A 54 -7.80 2.90 2.55
N SER A 55 -7.75 3.64 3.67
CA SER A 55 -8.94 3.97 4.45
C SER A 55 -9.90 4.86 3.68
N GLU A 56 -9.39 5.83 2.92
CA GLU A 56 -10.18 6.68 2.02
C GLU A 56 -10.87 5.84 0.94
N PHE A 57 -10.15 4.93 0.29
CA PHE A 57 -10.73 4.05 -0.74
C PHE A 57 -11.83 3.15 -0.20
N GLN A 58 -11.72 2.72 1.06
CA GLN A 58 -12.70 1.84 1.69
C GLN A 58 -13.84 2.58 2.38
N GLY A 59 -13.74 3.91 2.53
CA GLY A 59 -14.70 4.70 3.31
C GLY A 59 -14.74 4.34 4.80
N LYS A 60 -13.72 3.65 5.30
CA LYS A 60 -13.59 3.21 6.71
C LYS A 60 -12.12 3.13 7.10
N LYS A 61 -11.84 3.16 8.40
CA LYS A 61 -10.47 2.96 8.89
C LYS A 61 -9.99 1.53 8.58
N VAL A 62 -8.93 1.42 7.77
CA VAL A 62 -8.19 0.19 7.51
C VAL A 62 -7.11 0.01 8.58
N GLN A 63 -7.03 -1.17 9.18
CA GLN A 63 -5.98 -1.50 10.15
C GLN A 63 -4.70 -1.94 9.43
N LEU A 64 -3.54 -1.71 10.05
CA LEU A 64 -2.25 -2.02 9.43
C LEU A 64 -2.08 -3.52 9.19
N GLU A 65 -2.64 -4.35 10.07
CA GLU A 65 -2.60 -5.81 9.97
C GLU A 65 -3.33 -6.32 8.73
N GLU A 66 -4.33 -5.58 8.23
CA GLU A 66 -5.05 -5.92 7.01
C GLU A 66 -4.21 -5.68 5.74
N MET A 67 -3.20 -4.81 5.84
CA MET A 67 -2.29 -4.44 4.75
C MET A 67 -1.01 -5.27 4.75
N ILE A 68 -0.66 -5.94 5.85
CA ILE A 68 0.57 -6.72 5.96
C ILE A 68 0.31 -8.15 5.47
N VAL A 69 1.10 -8.58 4.49
CA VAL A 69 1.11 -9.96 4.01
C VAL A 69 2.49 -10.58 4.19
N PHE A 70 2.47 -11.83 4.65
CA PHE A 70 3.67 -12.63 4.82
C PHE A 70 3.87 -13.48 3.58
N ARG A 71 5.04 -13.38 2.95
CA ARG A 71 5.41 -14.29 1.86
C ARG A 71 6.64 -15.11 2.28
N THR A 72 6.58 -16.40 2.05
CA THR A 72 7.75 -17.25 1.96
C THR A 72 8.49 -16.88 0.68
N GLU A 73 9.76 -16.53 0.79
CA GLU A 73 10.62 -16.44 -0.37
C GLU A 73 10.85 -17.89 -0.80
N ASP A 74 10.13 -18.34 -1.83
CA ASP A 74 10.45 -19.59 -2.50
C ASP A 74 11.79 -19.36 -3.22
N THR A 75 12.86 -19.88 -2.62
CA THR A 75 14.21 -20.02 -3.18
C THR A 75 14.23 -20.78 -4.49
#